data_AF-A0A424YWL0-F1
#
_entry.id   AF-A0A424YWL0-F1
#
_cell.length_a   1.000
_cell.length_b   1.000
_cell.length_c   1.000
_cell.angle_alpha   90.00
_cell.angle_beta   90.00
_cell.angle_gamma   90.00
#
_symmetry.space_group_name_H-M   'P 1'
#
loop_
_entity.id
_entity.type
_entity.pdbx_description
1 polymer ?
#
loop_
_entity_poly.entity_id
_entity_poly.type
_entity_poly.pdbx_seq_one_letter_code
_entity_poly.pdbx_strand_id
1 'polypeptide(L)'
;LGICADDAIGKIAGIWFPIMAFVSSGLEHSIANIYFLPAAVFTQAYASPEQMAVFANNAVQLNWVTMWTNNIILVTIGNMIGAIFFVAIIYWVAFRKEIAALK
;
A
#
# COMPACT_ATOMS: atom_id res chain seq x y z
N LEU A 1 2.79 15.46 -6.83
CA LEU A 1 1.75 16.30 -6.22
C LEU A 1 2.26 16.97 -4.94
N GLY A 2 2.45 16.25 -3.84
CA GLY A 2 2.96 16.87 -2.59
C GLY A 2 4.31 17.59 -2.75
N ILE A 3 5.25 17.03 -3.51
CA ILE A 3 6.55 17.69 -3.77
C ILE A 3 6.48 18.94 -4.67
N CYS A 4 5.36 19.16 -5.36
CA CYS A 4 5.20 20.25 -6.33
C CYS A 4 4.49 21.48 -5.72
N ALA A 5 4.04 21.40 -4.47
CA ALA A 5 3.36 22.48 -3.77
C ALA A 5 4.34 23.22 -2.83
N ASP A 6 4.23 24.55 -2.79
CA ASP A 6 5.10 25.39 -1.97
C ASP A 6 4.53 25.65 -0.57
N ASP A 7 3.20 25.55 -0.41
CA ASP A 7 2.50 25.77 0.87
C ASP A 7 2.05 24.46 1.53
N ALA A 8 1.80 24.52 2.84
CA ALA A 8 1.42 23.35 3.63
C ALA A 8 0.06 22.77 3.22
N ILE A 9 -0.91 23.61 2.85
CA ILE A 9 -2.26 23.17 2.49
C ILE A 9 -2.21 22.40 1.17
N GLY A 10 -1.48 22.92 0.17
CA GLY A 10 -1.25 22.24 -1.10
C GLY A 10 -0.57 20.88 -0.92
N LYS A 11 0.43 20.77 -0.02
CA LYS A 11 1.08 19.49 0.32
C LYS A 11 0.11 18.50 0.94
N ILE A 12 -0.69 18.94 1.91
CA ILE A 12 -1.68 18.09 2.59
C ILE A 12 -2.73 17.59 1.59
N ALA A 13 -3.36 18.49 0.84
CA ALA A 13 -4.38 18.12 -0.13
C ALA A 13 -3.83 17.20 -1.23
N GLY A 14 -2.62 17.50 -1.73
CA GLY A 14 -1.95 16.72 -2.77
C GLY A 14 -1.53 15.31 -2.35
N ILE A 15 -1.50 15.01 -1.05
CA ILE A 15 -1.21 13.69 -0.48
C ILE A 15 -2.50 12.99 -0.01
N TRP A 16 -3.41 13.73 0.62
CA TRP A 16 -4.58 13.17 1.28
C TRP A 16 -5.56 12.51 0.32
N PHE A 17 -5.96 13.19 -0.77
CA PHE A 17 -6.95 12.63 -1.70
C PHE A 17 -6.47 11.35 -2.40
N PRO A 18 -5.22 11.28 -2.92
CA PRO A 18 -4.71 10.04 -3.51
C PRO A 18 -4.65 8.88 -2.51
N ILE A 19 -4.22 9.12 -1.26
CA ILE A 19 -4.17 8.07 -0.23
C ILE A 19 -5.59 7.62 0.14
N MET A 20 -6.53 8.56 0.31
CA MET A 20 -7.92 8.24 0.60
C MET A 20 -8.51 7.35 -0.50
N ALA A 21 -8.36 7.73 -1.77
CA ALA A 21 -8.86 6.96 -2.89
C ALA A 21 -8.23 5.55 -2.95
N PHE A 22 -6.93 5.44 -2.66
CA PHE A 22 -6.22 4.16 -2.59
C PHE A 22 -6.81 3.24 -1.51
N VAL A 23 -6.97 3.76 -0.28
CA VAL A 23 -7.47 2.99 0.86
C VAL A 23 -8.96 2.65 0.70
N SER A 24 -9.79 3.61 0.26
CA SER A 24 -11.23 3.39 0.09
C SER A 24 -11.56 2.39 -1.01
N SER A 25 -10.67 2.25 -2.00
CA SER A 25 -10.80 1.26 -3.08
C SER A 25 -10.36 -0.14 -2.66
N GLY A 26 -9.82 -0.32 -1.45
CA GLY A 26 -9.33 -1.61 -0.95
C GLY A 26 -8.02 -2.06 -1.60
N LEU A 27 -7.21 -1.12 -2.12
CA LEU A 27 -5.89 -1.45 -2.64
C LEU A 27 -4.91 -1.76 -1.50
N GLU A 28 -3.99 -2.68 -1.75
CA GLU A 28 -3.10 -3.20 -0.71
C GLU A 28 -1.72 -2.53 -0.71
N HIS A 29 -1.27 -2.13 0.48
CA HIS A 29 0.06 -1.52 0.69
C HIS A 29 0.86 -2.41 1.66
N SER A 30 1.99 -2.94 1.20
CA SER A 30 2.75 -3.95 1.97
C SER A 30 3.18 -3.45 3.35
N ILE A 31 3.56 -2.17 3.46
CA ILE A 31 3.96 -1.56 4.74
C ILE A 31 2.76 -1.28 5.67
N ALA A 32 1.56 -1.06 5.11
CA ALA A 32 0.37 -0.96 5.95
C ALA A 32 -0.02 -2.35 6.48
N ASN A 33 0.05 -3.35 5.60
CA ASN A 33 -0.31 -4.72 5.90
C ASN A 33 0.65 -5.38 6.91
N ILE A 34 1.95 -5.03 6.90
CA ILE A 34 2.90 -5.51 7.91
C ILE A 34 2.67 -4.89 9.31
N TYR A 35 1.83 -3.86 9.42
CA TYR A 35 1.32 -3.39 10.71
C TYR A 35 -0.01 -4.07 11.07
N PHE A 36 -1.00 -4.02 10.16
CA PHE A 36 -2.36 -4.50 10.45
C PHE A 36 -2.45 -6.02 10.64
N LEU A 37 -1.76 -6.81 9.82
CA LEU A 37 -1.84 -8.28 9.89
C LEU A 37 -1.21 -8.81 11.19
N PRO A 38 -0.01 -8.39 11.62
CA PRO A 38 0.51 -8.78 12.93
C PRO A 38 -0.37 -8.32 14.09
N ALA A 39 -0.91 -7.10 14.04
CA ALA A 39 -1.83 -6.61 15.07
C ALA A 39 -3.07 -7.51 15.17
N ALA A 40 -3.63 -7.95 14.04
CA ALA A 40 -4.74 -8.90 14.02
C ALA A 40 -4.34 -10.27 14.59
N VAL A 41 -3.15 -10.79 14.24
CA VAL A 41 -2.65 -12.08 14.77
C VAL A 41 -2.46 -12.02 16.29
N PHE A 42 -1.98 -10.91 16.84
CA PHE A 42 -1.78 -10.75 18.29
C PHE A 42 -3.10 -10.57 19.05
N THR A 43 -4.10 -9.93 18.44
CA THR A 43 -5.36 -9.59 19.11
C THR A 43 -6.47 -10.60 18.90
N GLN A 44 -6.28 -11.60 18.02
CA GLN A 44 -7.30 -12.59 17.68
C GLN A 44 -7.90 -13.32 18.90
N ALA A 45 -7.12 -13.54 19.96
CA ALA A 45 -7.59 -14.19 21.19
C ALA A 45 -8.57 -13.34 22.02
N TYR A 46 -8.62 -12.03 21.75
CA TYR A 46 -9.49 -11.06 22.42
C TYR A 46 -10.67 -10.62 21.55
N ALA A 47 -10.78 -11.16 20.33
CA ALA A 47 -11.87 -10.83 19.42
C ALA A 47 -13.18 -11.45 19.89
N SER A 48 -14.27 -10.67 19.87
CA SER A 48 -15.60 -11.17 20.17
C SER A 48 -16.07 -12.18 19.11
N PRO A 49 -17.01 -13.08 19.43
CA PRO A 49 -17.59 -13.99 18.44
C PRO A 49 -18.15 -13.27 17.22
N GLU A 50 -18.72 -12.07 17.38
CA GLU A 50 -19.24 -11.24 16.30
C GLU A 50 -18.12 -10.67 15.42
N GLN A 51 -16.99 -10.28 16.00
CA GLN A 51 -15.80 -9.83 15.25
C GLN A 51 -15.19 -11.00 14.47
N MET A 52 -15.16 -12.18 15.05
CA MET A 52 -14.68 -13.40 14.40
C MET A 52 -15.62 -13.91 13.30
N ALA A 53 -16.93 -13.63 13.39
CA ALA A 53 -17.90 -14.00 12.37
C ALA A 53 -17.62 -13.36 11.00
N VAL A 54 -17.00 -12.17 10.97
CA VAL A 54 -16.55 -11.52 9.73
C VAL A 54 -15.46 -12.34 9.02
N PHE A 55 -14.65 -13.09 9.79
CA PHE A 55 -13.60 -13.95 9.26
C PHE A 55 -14.06 -15.38 9.02
N ALA A 56 -15.22 -15.79 9.53
CA ALA A 56 -15.72 -17.18 9.46
C ALA A 56 -16.00 -17.66 8.02
N ASN A 57 -16.24 -16.74 7.09
CA ASN A 57 -16.41 -17.03 5.66
C ASN A 57 -15.12 -16.94 4.85
N ASN A 58 -14.00 -16.57 5.46
CA ASN A 58 -12.73 -16.42 4.75
C ASN A 58 -12.00 -17.75 4.73
N ALA A 59 -11.78 -18.29 3.53
CA ALA A 59 -11.06 -19.55 3.30
C ALA A 59 -9.57 -19.52 3.77
N VAL A 60 -9.08 -18.38 4.24
CA VAL A 60 -7.68 -18.17 4.63
C VAL A 60 -7.61 -17.93 6.13
N GLN A 61 -6.92 -18.82 6.84
CA GLN A 61 -6.67 -18.66 8.27
C GLN A 61 -5.70 -17.50 8.52
N LEU A 62 -5.98 -16.68 9.54
CA LEU A 62 -5.09 -15.61 9.97
C LEU A 62 -3.94 -16.19 10.81
N ASN A 63 -2.76 -16.34 10.22
CA ASN A 63 -1.55 -16.77 10.93
C ASN A 63 -0.29 -16.19 10.27
N TRP A 64 0.86 -16.41 10.90
CA TRP A 64 2.13 -15.88 10.40
C TRP A 64 2.48 -16.39 9.00
N VAL A 65 2.20 -17.66 8.68
CA VAL A 65 2.57 -18.25 7.39
C VAL A 65 1.74 -17.63 6.26
N THR A 66 0.42 -17.64 6.41
CA THR A 66 -0.53 -17.08 5.45
C THR A 66 -0.37 -15.58 5.27
N MET A 67 -0.01 -14.83 6.32
CA MET A 67 0.34 -13.42 6.22
C MET A 67 1.47 -13.20 5.20
N TRP A 68 2.55 -14.00 5.27
CA TRP A 68 3.66 -13.88 4.33
C TRP A 68 3.31 -14.38 2.93
N THR A 69 2.74 -15.58 2.81
CA THR A 69 2.55 -16.26 1.52
C THR A 69 1.39 -15.71 0.72
N ASN A 70 0.29 -15.31 1.37
CA ASN A 70 -0.93 -14.90 0.71
C ASN A 70 -1.09 -13.38 0.65
N ASN A 71 -0.26 -12.62 1.36
CA ASN A 71 -0.36 -11.17 1.38
C ASN A 71 1.00 -10.49 1.16
N ILE A 72 1.88 -10.46 2.18
CA ILE A 72 3.05 -9.56 2.18
C ILE A 72 3.93 -9.73 0.94
N ILE A 73 4.24 -10.96 0.52
CA ILE A 73 5.07 -11.21 -0.66
C ILE A 73 4.37 -10.71 -1.93
N LEU A 74 3.11 -11.11 -2.14
CA LEU A 74 2.35 -10.77 -3.35
C LEU A 74 2.10 -9.26 -3.46
N VAL A 75 1.70 -8.63 -2.35
CA VAL A 75 1.46 -7.18 -2.28
C VAL A 75 2.75 -6.40 -2.51
N THR A 76 3.87 -6.84 -1.95
CA THR A 76 5.18 -6.18 -2.17
C THR A 76 5.57 -6.22 -3.64
N ILE A 77 5.41 -7.37 -4.31
CA ILE A 77 5.68 -7.49 -5.74
C ILE A 77 4.75 -6.56 -6.54
N GLY A 78 3.46 -6.55 -6.22
CA GLY A 78 2.49 -5.65 -6.86
C GLY A 78 2.84 -4.17 -6.66
N ASN A 79 3.23 -3.78 -5.45
CA ASN A 79 3.65 -2.40 -5.13
C ASN A 79 4.93 -2.01 -5.89
N MET A 80 5.92 -2.91 -6.00
CA MET A 80 7.14 -2.67 -6.80
C MET A 80 6.81 -2.50 -8.28
N ILE A 81 6.00 -3.39 -8.85
CA ILE A 81 5.56 -3.32 -10.25
C ILE A 81 4.84 -1.99 -10.49
N GLY A 82 3.89 -1.62 -9.62
CA GLY A 82 3.19 -0.35 -9.70
C GLY A 82 4.14 0.86 -9.69
N ALA A 83 5.12 0.88 -8.79
CA ALA A 83 6.11 1.95 -8.72
C ALA A 83 6.99 2.03 -9.98
N ILE A 84 7.42 0.89 -10.51
CA ILE A 84 8.24 0.84 -11.73
C ILE A 84 7.45 1.42 -12.91
N PHE A 85 6.22 0.95 -13.13
CA PHE A 85 5.43 1.37 -14.28
C PHE A 85 4.92 2.81 -14.18
N PHE A 86 4.33 3.19 -13.04
CA PHE A 86 3.66 4.49 -12.91
C PHE A 86 4.57 5.61 -12.42
N VAL A 87 5.75 5.31 -11.86
CA VAL A 87 6.69 6.32 -11.40
C VAL A 87 7.96 6.27 -12.23
N ALA A 88 8.73 5.19 -12.15
CA ALA A 88 10.07 5.16 -12.74
C ALA A 88 10.05 5.36 -14.26
N ILE A 89 9.20 4.63 -14.98
CA ILE A 89 9.10 4.73 -16.45
C ILE A 89 8.57 6.10 -16.87
N ILE A 90 7.50 6.59 -16.23
CA ILE A 90 6.90 7.89 -16.58
C ILE A 90 7.90 9.02 -16.38
N TYR A 91 8.61 9.05 -15.25
CA TYR A 91 9.64 10.05 -14.99
C TYR A 91 10.82 9.92 -15.96
N TRP A 92 11.27 8.70 -16.28
CA TRP A 92 12.32 8.52 -17.28
C TRP A 92 11.90 9.06 -18.65
N VAL A 93 10.68 8.76 -19.11
CA VAL A 93 10.18 9.29 -20.40
C VAL A 93 10.10 10.82 -20.37
N ALA A 94 9.62 11.39 -19.27
CA ALA A 94 9.47 12.84 -19.13
C ALA A 94 10.82 13.58 -19.14
N PHE A 95 11.85 13.03 -18.47
CA PHE A 95 13.14 13.70 -18.26
C PHE A 95 14.31 13.11 -19.07
N ARG A 96 14.03 12.25 -20.06
CA ARG A 96 15.08 11.55 -20.83
C ARG A 96 16.04 12.49 -21.57
N LYS A 97 15.59 13.68 -21.98
CA LYS A 97 16.41 14.65 -22.73
C LYS A 97 17.37 15.36 -21.79
N GLU A 98 16.86 15.78 -20.65
CA GLU A 98 17.59 16.43 -19.56
C GLU A 98 18.66 15.48 -19.01
N ILE A 99 18.31 14.22 -18.77
CA ILE A 99 19.27 13.18 -18.35
C ILE A 99 20.38 12.97 -19.40
N ALA A 100 20.04 13.00 -20.69
CA ALA A 100 21.02 12.86 -21.77
C ALA A 100 21.97 14.07 -21.87
N ALA A 101 21.47 15.27 -21.59
CA ALA A 101 22.26 16.51 -21.62
C ALA A 101 23.21 16.67 -20.42
N LEU A 102 23.03 15.88 -19.35
CA LEU A 102 23.95 15.81 -18.21
C LEU A 102 25.20 14.95 -18.46
N LYS A 103 25.26 14.24 -19.59
CA LYS A 103 26.42 13.45 -20.02
C LYS A 103 27.34 14.28 -20.90
#